data_AF-A0A8I2ZE25-F1
#
_entry.id   AF-A0A8I2ZE25-F1
#
_cell.length_a   1.000
_cell.length_b   1.000
_cell.length_c   1.000
_cell.angle_alpha   90.00
_cell.angle_beta   90.00
_cell.angle_gamma   90.00
#
_symmetry.space_group_name_H-M   'P 1'
#
loop_
_entity.id
_entity.type
_entity.pdbx_description
1 polymer ?
#
loop_
_entity_poly.entity_id
_entity_poly.type
_entity_poly.pdbx_seq_one_letter_code
_entity_poly.pdbx_strand_id
1 'polypeptide(L)'
;MSMPGPPPPGQGIPLQPGQMPSPEQIQAMRRQLEADAQKAGMTVPEFVEKLREQAQAQRMAAAQRAQQQGGQPGQPGQPGQAHPHQHGPPGPRPGPPPGASPGAAQPITPGPPNPAALALATFLRGQELKPRTCILNGERKDMFKVKRALRALQSPAYEKARKKNPLLPEITDRASLENTFKLLPMSMLALRVSKTDAHEGHDHKKPKRVKGLWTVKIEPQQEAKEEMYYVWFYEGSQVMRKVYAAIALLVIFLIVCYPLWPLKLRQGVYYLSWGFLCLLGLFFVMAIFRVILFCITYFVASPGLWLFPNLWEDVSFMDSFRPVWAWHETAKKGKKKKSSSAAHGGSGNAGGAFAAATGQPAPASAVTTATDTQLAAQQPQQRAGYSAPQVEELEDDEE
;
A
#
# COMPACT_ATOMS: atom_id res chain seq x y z
N MET A 1 28.79 -36.32 15.95
CA MET A 1 27.66 -35.46 16.34
C MET A 1 27.06 -36.03 17.61
N SER A 2 26.90 -35.24 18.65
CA SER A 2 26.45 -35.73 19.97
C SER A 2 24.94 -35.63 20.10
N MET A 3 24.29 -36.70 20.57
CA MET A 3 22.84 -36.69 20.85
C MET A 3 22.53 -35.80 22.06
N PRO A 4 21.43 -35.01 22.03
CA PRO A 4 20.92 -34.38 23.24
C PRO A 4 20.34 -35.44 24.19
N GLY A 5 20.62 -35.32 25.49
CA GLY A 5 20.05 -36.20 26.52
C GLY A 5 18.57 -35.95 26.79
N PRO A 6 17.84 -36.92 27.39
CA PRO A 6 16.43 -36.74 27.74
C PRO A 6 16.24 -35.68 28.84
N PRO A 7 15.17 -34.86 28.77
CA PRO A 7 14.90 -33.84 29.79
C PRO A 7 14.43 -34.46 31.12
N PRO A 8 14.62 -33.75 32.25
CA PRO A 8 14.22 -34.23 33.58
C PRO A 8 12.69 -34.29 33.75
N PRO A 9 12.16 -35.23 34.55
CA PRO A 9 10.73 -35.38 34.76
C PRO A 9 10.16 -34.22 35.58
N GLY A 10 9.12 -33.56 35.06
CA GLY A 10 8.34 -32.54 35.79
C GLY A 10 8.01 -31.27 34.99
N GLN A 11 8.78 -30.95 33.94
CA GLN A 11 8.46 -29.82 33.06
C GLN A 11 7.57 -30.27 31.89
N GLY A 12 6.27 -30.03 32.01
CA GLY A 12 5.32 -30.16 30.90
C GLY A 12 5.62 -29.11 29.82
N ILE A 13 5.81 -29.55 28.57
CA ILE A 13 6.05 -28.66 27.43
C ILE A 13 4.78 -27.81 27.19
N PRO A 14 4.88 -26.47 27.09
CA PRO A 14 3.70 -25.61 26.90
C PRO A 14 3.14 -25.76 25.48
N LEU A 15 2.13 -26.63 25.33
CA LEU A 15 1.39 -26.83 24.09
C LEU A 15 0.56 -25.59 23.74
N GLN A 16 0.76 -25.04 22.55
CA GLN A 16 -0.02 -23.91 22.05
C GLN A 16 -1.42 -24.36 21.62
N PRO A 17 -2.49 -23.59 21.90
CA PRO A 17 -3.85 -24.00 21.56
C PRO A 17 -4.05 -24.17 20.04
N GLY A 18 -4.46 -25.37 19.61
CA GLY A 18 -4.93 -25.63 18.23
C GLY A 18 -4.09 -26.60 17.40
N GLN A 19 -2.89 -27.00 17.84
CA GLN A 19 -2.14 -28.08 17.19
C GLN A 19 -2.53 -29.45 17.78
N MET A 20 -2.81 -30.42 16.91
CA MET A 20 -2.81 -31.83 17.32
C MET A 20 -1.35 -32.26 17.58
N PRO A 21 -1.04 -32.96 18.69
CA PRO A 21 0.32 -33.41 18.95
C PRO A 21 0.85 -34.32 17.82
N SER A 22 2.15 -34.25 17.53
CA SER A 22 2.75 -35.11 16.50
C SER A 22 2.63 -36.61 16.87
N PRO A 23 2.67 -37.55 15.91
CA PRO A 23 2.61 -38.98 16.23
C PRO A 23 3.66 -39.44 17.26
N GLU A 24 4.85 -38.84 17.24
CA GLU A 24 5.90 -39.08 18.24
C GLU A 24 5.56 -38.48 19.61
N GLN A 25 5.00 -37.27 19.67
CA GLN A 25 4.51 -36.67 20.92
C GLN A 25 3.38 -37.51 21.54
N ILE A 26 2.50 -38.10 20.73
CA ILE A 26 1.44 -39.01 21.22
C ILE A 26 2.06 -40.26 21.85
N GLN A 27 3.10 -40.83 21.24
CA GLN A 27 3.82 -41.99 21.80
C GLN A 27 4.57 -41.64 23.09
N ALA A 28 5.27 -40.50 23.12
CA ALA A 28 5.96 -40.01 24.31
C ALA A 28 4.98 -39.75 25.49
N MET A 29 3.84 -39.12 25.19
CA MET A 29 2.78 -38.86 26.17
C MET A 29 2.15 -40.16 26.71
N ARG A 30 1.90 -41.16 25.85
CA ARG A 30 1.43 -42.48 26.29
C ARG A 30 2.44 -43.18 27.21
N ARG A 31 3.72 -43.19 26.84
CA ARG A 31 4.79 -43.80 27.65
C ARG A 31 4.96 -43.10 29.00
N GLN A 32 4.73 -41.79 29.06
CA GLN A 32 4.72 -41.05 30.33
C GLN A 32 3.49 -41.40 31.18
N LEU A 33 2.29 -41.45 30.59
CA LEU A 33 1.06 -41.90 31.27
C LEU A 33 1.19 -43.33 31.81
N GLU A 34 1.83 -44.24 31.07
CA GLU A 34 2.13 -45.60 31.51
C GLU A 34 3.07 -45.61 32.73
N ALA A 35 4.15 -44.83 32.69
CA ALA A 35 5.10 -44.74 33.80
C ALA A 35 4.51 -44.10 35.07
N ASP A 36 3.65 -43.09 34.93
CA ASP A 36 3.02 -42.42 36.07
C ASP A 36 1.82 -43.21 36.63
N ALA A 37 1.09 -43.96 35.79
CA ALA A 37 0.09 -44.93 36.25
C ALA A 37 0.73 -46.09 37.04
N GLN A 38 1.88 -46.61 36.58
CA GLN A 38 2.66 -47.62 37.32
C GLN A 38 3.11 -47.11 38.70
N LYS A 39 3.63 -45.88 38.81
CA LYS A 39 3.96 -45.26 40.10
C LYS A 39 2.74 -45.08 41.01
N ALA A 40 1.58 -44.80 40.43
CA ALA A 40 0.32 -44.64 41.16
C ALA A 40 -0.33 -45.99 41.56
N GLY A 41 0.25 -47.13 41.16
CA GLY A 41 -0.25 -48.46 41.49
C GLY A 41 -1.58 -48.82 40.82
N MET A 42 -1.94 -48.14 39.73
CA MET A 42 -3.25 -48.26 39.07
C MET A 42 -3.12 -48.43 37.56
N THR A 43 -4.20 -48.89 36.92
CA THR A 43 -4.19 -49.17 35.49
C THR A 43 -4.19 -47.88 34.66
N VAL A 44 -3.65 -47.91 33.44
CA VAL A 44 -3.61 -46.74 32.54
C VAL A 44 -5.00 -46.11 32.29
N PRO A 45 -6.09 -46.86 31.98
CA PRO A 45 -7.41 -46.26 31.80
C PRO A 45 -7.95 -45.59 33.09
N GLU A 46 -7.76 -46.23 34.23
CA GLU A 46 -8.17 -45.76 35.57
C GLU A 46 -7.43 -44.48 35.97
N PHE A 47 -6.13 -44.40 35.71
CA PHE A 47 -5.33 -43.18 35.88
C PHE A 47 -5.81 -42.04 34.97
N VAL A 48 -6.17 -42.34 33.71
CA VAL A 48 -6.72 -41.35 32.76
C VAL A 48 -8.10 -40.86 33.18
N GLU A 49 -8.95 -41.72 33.73
CA GLU A 49 -10.27 -41.37 34.25
C GLU A 49 -10.15 -40.45 35.48
N LYS A 50 -9.32 -40.83 36.46
CA LYS A 50 -8.99 -40.02 37.63
C LYS A 50 -8.39 -38.65 37.28
N LEU A 51 -7.53 -38.60 36.26
CA LEU A 51 -6.94 -37.35 35.75
C LEU A 51 -8.00 -36.46 35.06
N ARG A 52 -8.95 -37.05 34.34
CA ARG A 52 -10.09 -36.33 33.74
C ARG A 52 -11.02 -35.77 34.81
N GLU A 53 -11.33 -36.53 35.85
CA GLU A 53 -12.16 -36.10 36.99
C GLU A 53 -11.49 -34.93 37.72
N GLN A 54 -10.19 -35.04 38.06
CA GLN A 54 -9.43 -33.97 38.69
C GLN A 54 -9.41 -32.68 37.85
N ALA A 55 -9.26 -32.79 36.52
CA ALA A 55 -9.33 -31.66 35.60
C ALA A 55 -10.74 -31.04 35.51
N GLN A 56 -11.81 -31.84 35.55
CA GLN A 56 -13.18 -31.33 35.62
C GLN A 56 -13.46 -30.61 36.94
N ALA A 57 -13.01 -31.17 38.08
CA ALA A 57 -13.14 -30.54 39.40
C ALA A 57 -12.44 -29.18 39.46
N GLN A 58 -11.19 -29.07 38.98
CA GLN A 58 -10.49 -27.79 38.88
C GLN A 58 -11.24 -26.79 37.99
N ARG A 59 -11.75 -27.24 36.83
CA ARG A 59 -12.45 -26.36 35.87
C ARG A 59 -13.79 -25.87 36.43
N MET A 60 -14.50 -26.70 37.19
CA MET A 60 -15.75 -26.32 37.87
C MET A 60 -15.48 -25.35 39.04
N ALA A 61 -14.45 -25.60 39.85
CA ALA A 61 -14.02 -24.68 40.91
C ALA A 61 -13.58 -23.31 40.35
N ALA A 62 -12.86 -23.29 39.23
CA ALA A 62 -12.50 -22.05 38.54
C ALA A 62 -13.73 -21.28 38.03
N ALA A 63 -14.73 -21.98 37.48
CA ALA A 63 -15.98 -21.37 37.02
C ALA A 63 -16.82 -20.79 38.18
N GLN A 64 -16.93 -21.50 39.30
CA GLN A 64 -17.61 -20.99 40.51
C GLN A 64 -16.87 -19.77 41.10
N ARG A 65 -15.53 -19.81 41.14
CA ARG A 65 -14.71 -18.69 41.62
C ARG A 65 -14.83 -17.45 40.71
N ALA A 66 -15.01 -17.63 39.41
CA ALA A 66 -15.32 -16.55 38.48
C ALA A 66 -16.73 -15.97 38.70
N GLN A 67 -17.74 -16.81 38.96
CA GLN A 67 -19.09 -16.32 39.28
C GLN A 67 -19.14 -15.56 40.62
N GLN A 68 -18.42 -16.00 41.65
CA GLN A 68 -18.40 -15.33 42.96
C GLN A 68 -17.73 -13.93 42.92
N GLN A 69 -16.91 -13.62 41.91
CA GLN A 69 -16.35 -12.28 41.72
C GLN A 69 -17.23 -11.37 40.82
N GLY A 70 -18.32 -11.88 40.25
CA GLY A 70 -19.23 -11.16 39.35
C GLY A 70 -20.48 -10.59 40.03
N GLY A 71 -20.36 -9.99 41.23
CA GLY A 71 -21.50 -9.65 42.08
C GLY A 71 -21.75 -8.15 42.31
N GLN A 72 -22.60 -7.51 41.50
CA GLN A 72 -23.48 -6.41 41.93
C GLN A 72 -24.73 -6.30 41.02
N PRO A 73 -25.92 -5.90 41.54
CA PRO A 73 -27.20 -6.13 40.85
C PRO A 73 -27.79 -4.91 40.13
N GLY A 74 -28.63 -5.16 39.13
CA GLY A 74 -29.51 -4.17 38.48
C GLY A 74 -30.84 -4.80 38.04
N GLN A 75 -31.95 -4.32 38.60
CA GLN A 75 -33.34 -4.69 38.26
C GLN A 75 -33.95 -3.69 37.23
N PRO A 76 -35.17 -3.90 36.71
CA PRO A 76 -35.77 -5.15 36.21
C PRO A 76 -36.42 -4.96 34.81
N GLY A 77 -36.90 -6.04 34.18
CA GLY A 77 -37.69 -5.96 32.94
C GLY A 77 -38.55 -7.19 32.67
N GLN A 78 -39.86 -7.00 32.61
CA GLN A 78 -40.91 -8.02 32.34
C GLN A 78 -41.90 -7.46 31.29
N PRO A 79 -42.83 -8.26 30.72
CA PRO A 79 -42.90 -9.73 30.66
C PRO A 79 -43.14 -10.26 29.22
N GLY A 80 -43.10 -11.59 29.05
CA GLY A 80 -43.60 -12.28 27.85
C GLY A 80 -44.30 -13.59 28.25
N GLN A 81 -45.51 -13.83 27.74
CA GLN A 81 -46.39 -14.90 28.22
C GLN A 81 -46.16 -16.24 27.52
N ALA A 82 -46.39 -17.35 28.24
CA ALA A 82 -46.58 -18.69 27.68
C ALA A 82 -47.63 -19.44 28.50
N HIS A 83 -48.53 -20.18 27.84
CA HIS A 83 -49.57 -21.01 28.47
C HIS A 83 -49.16 -22.50 28.53
N PRO A 84 -49.80 -23.34 29.39
CA PRO A 84 -49.27 -24.65 29.75
C PRO A 84 -49.91 -25.84 29.02
N HIS A 85 -49.08 -26.81 28.65
CA HIS A 85 -49.47 -28.22 28.43
C HIS A 85 -48.41 -29.10 29.11
N GLN A 86 -48.72 -29.81 30.21
CA GLN A 86 -49.55 -31.03 30.36
C GLN A 86 -48.71 -32.31 30.17
N HIS A 87 -48.78 -33.21 31.16
CA HIS A 87 -47.87 -34.36 31.32
C HIS A 87 -48.23 -35.57 30.45
N GLY A 88 -47.20 -36.29 29.99
CA GLY A 88 -47.30 -37.65 29.45
C GLY A 88 -46.02 -38.44 29.76
N PRO A 89 -46.06 -39.77 29.96
CA PRO A 89 -44.93 -40.57 30.42
C PRO A 89 -43.88 -40.80 29.32
N PRO A 90 -42.57 -40.87 29.66
CA PRO A 90 -41.51 -41.06 28.68
C PRO A 90 -41.34 -42.54 28.27
N GLY A 91 -41.70 -42.86 27.03
CA GLY A 91 -41.21 -44.07 26.36
C GLY A 91 -39.72 -43.95 26.00
N PRO A 92 -38.96 -45.06 25.92
CA PRO A 92 -37.53 -45.03 25.65
C PRO A 92 -37.23 -44.48 24.24
N ARG A 93 -36.38 -43.46 24.16
CA ARG A 93 -35.86 -42.92 22.89
C ARG A 93 -34.49 -43.52 22.56
N PRO A 94 -34.16 -43.79 21.28
CA PRO A 94 -32.81 -44.12 20.87
C PRO A 94 -31.81 -43.02 21.26
N GLY A 95 -30.61 -43.42 21.68
CA GLY A 95 -29.56 -42.48 22.08
C GLY A 95 -29.00 -41.67 20.90
N PRO A 96 -28.45 -40.46 21.15
CA PRO A 96 -27.77 -39.68 20.13
C PRO A 96 -26.45 -40.36 19.69
N PRO A 97 -25.99 -40.16 18.44
CA PRO A 97 -24.73 -40.71 17.97
C PRO A 97 -23.53 -40.10 18.73
N PRO A 98 -22.50 -40.90 19.07
CA PRO A 98 -21.35 -40.41 19.83
C PRO A 98 -20.47 -39.48 18.99
N GLY A 99 -20.38 -38.20 19.37
CA GLY A 99 -19.47 -37.24 18.73
C GLY A 99 -19.71 -35.75 19.04
N ALA A 100 -20.92 -35.37 19.47
CA ALA A 100 -21.28 -33.97 19.69
C ALA A 100 -20.76 -33.40 21.04
N SER A 101 -19.52 -32.89 21.05
CA SER A 101 -19.00 -32.10 22.18
C SER A 101 -19.63 -30.68 22.21
N PRO A 102 -20.26 -30.25 23.31
CA PRO A 102 -20.81 -28.90 23.41
C PRO A 102 -19.72 -27.83 23.53
N GLY A 103 -19.90 -26.69 22.87
CA GLY A 103 -19.16 -25.45 23.17
C GLY A 103 -17.80 -25.26 22.48
N ALA A 104 -17.43 -26.09 21.50
CA ALA A 104 -16.30 -25.78 20.62
C ALA A 104 -16.69 -24.65 19.65
N ALA A 105 -16.37 -23.40 20.01
CA ALA A 105 -16.48 -22.27 19.11
C ALA A 105 -15.53 -22.47 17.92
N GLN A 106 -16.09 -22.82 16.76
CA GLN A 106 -15.33 -23.00 15.53
C GLN A 106 -14.53 -21.72 15.22
N PRO A 107 -13.23 -21.81 14.94
CA PRO A 107 -12.46 -20.67 14.46
C PRO A 107 -13.16 -20.08 13.23
N ILE A 108 -13.49 -18.79 13.28
CA ILE A 108 -14.20 -18.12 12.19
C ILE A 108 -13.22 -17.94 11.03
N THR A 109 -13.01 -18.98 10.21
CA THR A 109 -12.32 -18.86 8.93
C THR A 109 -13.05 -17.80 8.12
N PRO A 110 -12.44 -16.64 7.82
CA PRO A 110 -13.12 -15.60 7.08
C PRO A 110 -13.51 -16.15 5.70
N GLY A 111 -14.81 -16.15 5.40
CA GLY A 111 -15.29 -16.55 4.08
C GLY A 111 -14.65 -15.70 2.98
N PRO A 112 -14.61 -16.20 1.73
CA PRO A 112 -14.12 -15.41 0.60
C PRO A 112 -14.82 -14.03 0.58
N PRO A 113 -14.09 -12.91 0.46
CA PRO A 113 -14.68 -11.58 0.61
C PRO A 113 -15.88 -11.38 -0.31
N ASN A 114 -16.99 -10.92 0.25
CA ASN A 114 -18.28 -10.82 -0.45
C ASN A 114 -18.10 -10.14 -1.83
N PRO A 115 -18.50 -10.78 -2.95
CA PRO A 115 -18.24 -10.26 -4.29
C PRO A 115 -18.90 -8.91 -4.55
N ALA A 116 -20.04 -8.61 -3.91
CA ALA A 116 -20.66 -7.28 -3.96
C ALA A 116 -19.78 -6.23 -3.23
N ALA A 117 -19.15 -6.60 -2.12
CA ALA A 117 -18.23 -5.73 -1.39
C ALA A 117 -16.92 -5.51 -2.15
N LEU A 118 -16.39 -6.52 -2.85
CA LEU A 118 -15.23 -6.40 -3.75
C LEU A 118 -15.55 -5.48 -4.94
N ALA A 119 -16.74 -5.63 -5.56
CA ALA A 119 -17.20 -4.74 -6.62
C ALA A 119 -17.34 -3.28 -6.13
N LEU A 120 -17.92 -3.09 -4.94
CA LEU A 120 -18.07 -1.80 -4.28
C LEU A 120 -16.72 -1.14 -3.97
N ALA A 121 -15.77 -1.90 -3.41
CA ALA A 121 -14.43 -1.43 -3.10
C ALA A 121 -13.66 -1.08 -4.39
N THR A 122 -13.83 -1.86 -5.46
CA THR A 122 -13.23 -1.59 -6.78
C THR A 122 -13.80 -0.31 -7.40
N PHE A 123 -15.12 -0.10 -7.34
CA PHE A 123 -15.72 1.16 -7.75
C PHE A 123 -15.15 2.34 -6.95
N LEU A 124 -15.15 2.26 -5.62
CA LEU A 124 -14.74 3.35 -4.73
C LEU A 124 -13.24 3.68 -4.79
N ARG A 125 -12.35 2.70 -4.98
CA ARG A 125 -10.91 2.96 -5.24
C ARG A 125 -10.67 3.72 -6.55
N GLY A 126 -11.61 3.66 -7.50
CA GLY A 126 -11.60 4.43 -8.74
C GLY A 126 -12.22 5.84 -8.66
N GLN A 127 -12.68 6.29 -7.48
CA GLN A 127 -13.32 7.62 -7.30
C GLN A 127 -12.39 8.61 -6.58
N GLU A 128 -12.61 9.91 -6.77
CA GLU A 128 -11.84 10.99 -6.12
C GLU A 128 -12.21 11.16 -4.63
N LEU A 129 -11.94 10.14 -3.80
CA LEU A 129 -12.25 10.15 -2.37
C LEU A 129 -11.33 11.10 -1.55
N LYS A 130 -10.35 11.73 -2.20
CA LYS A 130 -9.24 12.50 -1.61
C LYS A 130 -8.54 11.71 -0.49
N PRO A 131 -7.98 10.54 -0.82
CA PRO A 131 -7.28 9.70 0.16
C PRO A 131 -6.08 10.45 0.76
N ARG A 132 -5.73 10.09 2.00
CA ARG A 132 -4.59 10.63 2.74
C ARG A 132 -3.79 9.48 3.31
N THR A 133 -2.47 9.55 3.25
CA THR A 133 -1.62 8.56 3.91
C THR A 133 -1.75 8.67 5.43
N CYS A 134 -1.87 7.53 6.10
CA CYS A 134 -1.89 7.38 7.55
C CYS A 134 -0.86 6.33 7.98
N ILE A 135 -0.55 6.28 9.27
CA ILE A 135 0.21 5.18 9.89
C ILE A 135 -0.77 4.34 10.70
N LEU A 136 -0.90 3.06 10.37
CA LEU A 136 -1.66 2.07 11.12
C LEU A 136 -0.73 0.91 11.47
N ASN A 137 -0.58 0.60 12.75
CA ASN A 137 0.31 -0.47 13.26
C ASN A 137 1.77 -0.36 12.74
N GLY A 138 2.24 0.86 12.47
CA GLY A 138 3.56 1.15 11.90
C GLY A 138 3.60 1.18 10.35
N GLU A 139 2.63 0.58 9.67
CA GLU A 139 2.56 0.56 8.21
C GLU A 139 1.88 1.82 7.64
N ARG A 140 2.25 2.23 6.42
CA ARG A 140 1.56 3.32 5.71
C ARG A 140 0.36 2.79 4.92
N LYS A 141 -0.84 3.29 5.21
CA LYS A 141 -2.08 2.96 4.49
C LYS A 141 -2.83 4.21 4.00
N ASP A 142 -3.77 4.04 3.08
CA ASP A 142 -4.67 5.11 2.61
C ASP A 142 -5.91 5.22 3.52
N MET A 143 -6.14 6.39 4.13
CA MET A 143 -7.42 6.73 4.76
C MET A 143 -8.30 7.62 3.86
N PHE A 144 -9.62 7.56 4.04
CA PHE A 144 -10.60 8.45 3.41
C PHE A 144 -11.72 8.83 4.41
N LYS A 145 -12.45 9.92 4.16
CA LYS A 145 -13.59 10.36 4.99
C LYS A 145 -14.91 9.80 4.44
N VAL A 146 -15.77 9.24 5.29
CA VAL A 146 -17.03 8.57 4.90
C VAL A 146 -17.92 9.48 4.03
N LYS A 147 -18.05 10.77 4.37
CA LYS A 147 -18.79 11.76 3.56
C LYS A 147 -18.37 11.84 2.07
N ARG A 148 -17.14 11.45 1.71
CA ARG A 148 -16.68 11.36 0.31
C ARG A 148 -17.15 10.08 -0.37
N ALA A 149 -17.06 8.94 0.33
CA ALA A 149 -17.55 7.66 -0.18
C ALA A 149 -19.06 7.66 -0.38
N LEU A 150 -19.85 8.13 0.59
CA LEU A 150 -21.31 8.20 0.46
C LEU A 150 -21.75 9.09 -0.72
N ARG A 151 -21.06 10.22 -0.93
CA ARG A 151 -21.28 11.08 -2.12
C ARG A 151 -20.92 10.39 -3.43
N ALA A 152 -19.87 9.56 -3.46
CA ALA A 152 -19.49 8.81 -4.65
C ALA A 152 -20.51 7.70 -4.98
N LEU A 153 -21.13 7.08 -3.97
CA LEU A 153 -22.22 6.12 -4.15
C LEU A 153 -23.53 6.77 -4.61
N GLN A 154 -23.79 8.02 -4.22
CA GLN A 154 -24.90 8.84 -4.74
C GLN A 154 -24.62 9.47 -6.11
N SER A 155 -23.49 9.17 -6.76
CA SER A 155 -23.12 9.79 -8.04
C SER A 155 -23.68 9.03 -9.25
N PRO A 156 -23.93 9.70 -10.39
CA PRO A 156 -24.31 9.02 -11.63
C PRO A 156 -23.20 8.10 -12.19
N ALA A 157 -21.99 8.14 -11.64
CA ALA A 157 -20.96 7.14 -11.92
C ALA A 157 -21.28 5.79 -11.26
N TYR A 158 -21.91 5.78 -10.08
CA TYR A 158 -22.35 4.54 -9.42
C TYR A 158 -23.48 3.86 -10.19
N GLU A 159 -24.49 4.62 -10.64
CA GLU A 159 -25.54 4.08 -11.52
C GLU A 159 -24.98 3.45 -12.80
N LYS A 160 -24.03 4.15 -13.45
CA LYS A 160 -23.34 3.66 -14.65
C LYS A 160 -22.48 2.42 -14.36
N ALA A 161 -21.92 2.31 -13.15
CA ALA A 161 -21.19 1.12 -12.71
C ALA A 161 -22.15 -0.06 -12.45
N ARG A 162 -23.28 0.16 -11.76
CA ARG A 162 -24.31 -0.86 -11.50
C ARG A 162 -24.94 -1.39 -12.79
N LYS A 163 -25.21 -0.52 -13.77
CA LYS A 163 -25.68 -0.91 -15.12
C LYS A 163 -24.69 -1.81 -15.89
N LYS A 164 -23.41 -1.85 -15.49
CA LYS A 164 -22.39 -2.78 -16.02
C LYS A 164 -22.17 -4.00 -15.12
N ASN A 165 -22.29 -3.81 -13.80
CA ASN A 165 -22.00 -4.81 -12.78
C ASN A 165 -23.24 -5.03 -11.88
N PRO A 166 -24.11 -6.02 -12.19
CA PRO A 166 -25.30 -6.34 -11.38
C PRO A 166 -25.02 -6.71 -9.92
N LEU A 167 -23.76 -7.01 -9.57
CA LEU A 167 -23.29 -7.26 -8.21
C LEU A 167 -23.28 -6.02 -7.30
N LEU A 168 -23.46 -4.81 -7.86
CA LEU A 168 -23.53 -3.58 -7.07
C LEU A 168 -24.96 -3.33 -6.52
N PRO A 169 -25.14 -3.16 -5.19
CA PRO A 169 -26.45 -2.92 -4.60
C PRO A 169 -27.18 -1.70 -5.16
N GLU A 170 -28.51 -1.74 -5.13
CA GLU A 170 -29.38 -0.59 -5.39
C GLU A 170 -29.30 0.40 -4.21
N ILE A 171 -29.40 1.69 -4.51
CA ILE A 171 -29.40 2.77 -3.51
C ILE A 171 -30.61 3.68 -3.79
N THR A 172 -31.75 3.31 -3.21
CA THR A 172 -33.00 4.09 -3.23
C THR A 172 -33.06 5.16 -2.15
N ASP A 173 -32.45 4.90 -1.01
CA ASP A 173 -32.69 5.62 0.24
C ASP A 173 -31.44 5.67 1.14
N ARG A 174 -31.55 6.41 2.25
CA ARG A 174 -30.43 6.64 3.18
C ARG A 174 -29.98 5.37 3.93
N ALA A 175 -30.90 4.44 4.24
CA ALA A 175 -30.56 3.19 4.91
C ALA A 175 -29.87 2.22 3.94
N SER A 176 -30.38 2.10 2.70
CA SER A 176 -29.74 1.31 1.63
C SER A 176 -28.34 1.83 1.28
N LEU A 177 -28.14 3.16 1.26
CA LEU A 177 -26.82 3.79 1.11
C LEU A 177 -25.85 3.38 2.23
N GLU A 178 -26.27 3.48 3.49
CA GLU A 178 -25.42 3.15 4.63
C GLU A 178 -25.21 1.64 4.79
N ASN A 179 -26.19 0.81 4.44
CA ASN A 179 -26.05 -0.65 4.41
C ASN A 179 -25.12 -1.12 3.29
N THR A 180 -25.18 -0.48 2.12
CA THR A 180 -24.19 -0.66 1.04
C THR A 180 -22.80 -0.31 1.54
N PHE A 181 -22.62 0.83 2.21
CA PHE A 181 -21.32 1.21 2.77
C PHE A 181 -20.80 0.23 3.84
N LYS A 182 -21.67 -0.30 4.71
CA LYS A 182 -21.33 -1.31 5.73
C LYS A 182 -20.79 -2.63 5.16
N LEU A 183 -20.99 -2.91 3.87
CA LEU A 183 -20.34 -4.05 3.21
C LEU A 183 -18.80 -3.98 3.29
N LEU A 184 -18.20 -2.79 3.30
CA LEU A 184 -16.74 -2.61 3.38
C LEU A 184 -16.13 -3.11 4.70
N PRO A 185 -16.61 -2.68 5.90
CA PRO A 185 -16.09 -3.23 7.15
C PRO A 185 -16.51 -4.68 7.39
N MET A 186 -17.73 -5.10 7.00
CA MET A 186 -18.15 -6.50 7.13
C MET A 186 -17.32 -7.49 6.30
N SER A 187 -16.59 -7.01 5.29
CA SER A 187 -15.68 -7.81 4.45
C SER A 187 -14.18 -7.51 4.70
N MET A 188 -13.85 -6.75 5.75
CA MET A 188 -12.49 -6.29 6.10
C MET A 188 -11.79 -5.46 4.99
N LEU A 189 -12.50 -5.01 3.95
CA LEU A 189 -11.91 -4.27 2.82
C LEU A 189 -11.57 -2.81 3.17
N ALA A 190 -12.35 -2.20 4.07
CA ALA A 190 -12.00 -0.95 4.74
C ALA A 190 -12.61 -0.88 6.14
N LEU A 191 -11.83 -0.44 7.14
CA LEU A 191 -12.27 -0.36 8.55
C LEU A 191 -12.24 1.08 9.07
N ARG A 192 -13.20 1.43 9.92
CA ARG A 192 -13.22 2.67 10.71
C ARG A 192 -11.95 2.78 11.53
N VAL A 193 -11.33 3.96 11.50
CA VAL A 193 -10.23 4.32 12.37
C VAL A 193 -10.50 5.62 13.12
N SER A 194 -9.91 5.73 14.32
CA SER A 194 -9.75 7.00 15.04
C SER A 194 -8.31 7.50 14.91
N LYS A 195 -8.13 8.82 15.05
CA LYS A 195 -6.80 9.42 15.19
C LYS A 195 -6.38 9.31 16.65
N THR A 196 -5.52 8.35 16.96
CA THR A 196 -4.77 8.33 18.24
C THR A 196 -3.93 9.60 18.36
N ASP A 197 -4.02 10.30 19.49
CA ASP A 197 -2.93 11.18 19.91
C ASP A 197 -2.07 10.47 20.96
N ALA A 198 -0.79 10.81 21.04
CA ALA A 198 0.20 10.05 21.81
C ALA A 198 0.20 10.42 23.32
N HIS A 199 -0.98 10.66 23.88
CA HIS A 199 -1.19 11.24 25.22
C HIS A 199 -2.39 10.65 25.98
N GLU A 200 -2.97 9.53 25.51
CA GLU A 200 -4.09 8.86 26.19
C GLU A 200 -3.63 7.92 27.34
N GLY A 201 -2.37 8.04 27.77
CA GLY A 201 -1.80 7.30 28.90
C GLY A 201 -0.32 7.65 29.17
N HIS A 202 -0.08 8.38 30.27
CA HIS A 202 1.21 8.72 30.91
C HIS A 202 2.23 9.58 30.13
N ASP A 203 3.07 10.27 30.92
CA ASP A 203 4.00 11.34 30.51
C ASP A 203 5.22 10.86 29.71
N HIS A 204 5.05 10.69 28.41
CA HIS A 204 6.17 10.55 27.47
C HIS A 204 6.22 11.68 26.43
N LYS A 205 7.46 12.13 26.17
CA LYS A 205 7.79 13.26 25.29
C LYS A 205 7.05 13.17 23.96
N LYS A 206 6.34 14.24 23.59
CA LYS A 206 5.58 14.36 22.33
C LYS A 206 6.41 13.85 21.13
N PRO A 207 6.07 12.70 20.52
CA PRO A 207 6.79 12.21 19.35
C PRO A 207 6.62 13.20 18.19
N LYS A 208 7.68 13.41 17.41
CA LYS A 208 7.75 14.45 16.36
C LYS A 208 6.83 14.13 15.18
N ARG A 209 5.53 14.41 15.32
CA ARG A 209 4.48 14.15 14.33
C ARG A 209 4.79 14.86 13.01
N VAL A 210 5.00 14.07 11.95
CA VAL A 210 5.17 14.58 10.59
C VAL A 210 3.88 15.28 10.14
N LYS A 211 4.00 16.55 9.72
CA LYS A 211 2.85 17.39 9.32
C LYS A 211 2.11 16.73 8.15
N GLY A 212 0.83 16.42 8.34
CA GLY A 212 -0.03 15.78 7.33
C GLY A 212 -0.17 14.26 7.44
N LEU A 213 0.71 13.58 8.20
CA LEU A 213 0.65 12.14 8.42
C LEU A 213 0.06 11.86 9.82
N TRP A 214 -1.04 11.09 9.88
CA TRP A 214 -1.72 10.77 11.13
C TRP A 214 -1.49 9.31 11.52
N THR A 215 -1.07 9.05 12.76
CA THR A 215 -1.19 7.73 13.37
C THR A 215 -2.65 7.47 13.71
N VAL A 216 -3.12 6.26 13.41
CA VAL A 216 -4.52 5.85 13.59
C VAL A 216 -4.62 4.43 14.17
N LYS A 217 -5.75 4.16 14.84
CA LYS A 217 -6.10 2.87 15.44
C LYS A 217 -7.45 2.41 14.88
N ILE A 218 -7.61 1.11 14.66
CA ILE A 218 -8.91 0.53 14.26
C ILE A 218 -9.87 0.63 15.44
N GLU A 219 -11.07 1.16 15.19
CA GLU A 219 -12.15 1.19 16.17
C GLU A 219 -12.97 -0.10 16.12
N PRO A 220 -13.29 -0.75 17.26
CA PRO A 220 -14.22 -1.89 17.26
C PRO A 220 -15.62 -1.51 16.74
N GLN A 221 -16.08 -0.28 16.99
CA GLN A 221 -17.43 0.17 16.67
C GLN A 221 -17.53 0.71 15.22
N GLN A 222 -17.75 -0.17 14.25
CA GLN A 222 -17.77 0.12 12.81
C GLN A 222 -19.03 0.91 12.34
N GLU A 223 -19.09 2.21 12.64
CA GLU A 223 -20.20 3.11 12.25
C GLU A 223 -19.99 3.79 10.89
N ALA A 224 -21.09 3.99 10.15
CA ALA A 224 -21.12 4.65 8.84
C ALA A 224 -21.37 6.18 8.89
N LYS A 225 -21.13 6.84 10.03
CA LYS A 225 -21.34 8.29 10.19
C LYS A 225 -20.42 9.09 9.27
N GLU A 226 -20.96 10.11 8.59
CA GLU A 226 -20.26 10.93 7.58
C GLU A 226 -18.92 11.53 8.05
N GLU A 227 -18.82 11.80 9.35
CA GLU A 227 -17.69 12.43 10.02
C GLU A 227 -16.46 11.52 10.13
N MET A 228 -16.64 10.20 10.04
CA MET A 228 -15.62 9.20 10.36
C MET A 228 -14.59 9.02 9.24
N TYR A 229 -13.44 8.47 9.62
CA TYR A 229 -12.38 8.06 8.70
C TYR A 229 -12.30 6.54 8.63
N TYR A 230 -12.05 6.02 7.42
CA TYR A 230 -11.87 4.60 7.15
C TYR A 230 -10.53 4.41 6.44
N VAL A 231 -9.83 3.31 6.75
CA VAL A 231 -8.57 2.91 6.11
C VAL A 231 -8.82 1.78 5.13
N TRP A 232 -8.25 1.88 3.92
CA TRP A 232 -8.26 0.82 2.92
C TRP A 232 -7.29 -0.31 3.29
N PHE A 233 -7.81 -1.54 3.26
CA PHE A 233 -7.02 -2.77 3.18
C PHE A 233 -7.09 -3.38 1.77
N TYR A 234 -8.14 -3.03 1.00
CA TYR A 234 -8.25 -3.37 -0.42
C TYR A 234 -7.37 -2.45 -1.30
N GLU A 235 -6.31 -3.02 -1.86
CA GLU A 235 -5.36 -2.28 -2.71
C GLU A 235 -5.87 -2.04 -4.14
N GLY A 236 -6.75 -2.90 -4.64
CA GLY A 236 -7.25 -2.90 -6.02
C GLY A 236 -6.58 -3.94 -6.92
N SER A 237 -6.85 -3.87 -8.23
CA SER A 237 -6.28 -4.82 -9.21
C SER A 237 -4.81 -4.54 -9.47
N GLN A 238 -3.92 -5.32 -8.85
CA GLN A 238 -2.48 -5.27 -9.12
C GLN A 238 -2.08 -5.86 -10.49
N VAL A 239 -3.02 -6.31 -11.34
CA VAL A 239 -2.73 -7.01 -12.60
C VAL A 239 -1.82 -6.18 -13.52
N MET A 240 -2.12 -4.89 -13.74
CA MET A 240 -1.28 -4.04 -14.60
C MET A 240 0.13 -3.84 -14.04
N ARG A 241 0.28 -3.70 -12.71
CA ARG A 241 1.60 -3.63 -12.07
C ARG A 241 2.40 -4.92 -12.27
N LYS A 242 1.74 -6.09 -12.20
CA LYS A 242 2.35 -7.40 -12.47
C LYS A 242 2.71 -7.57 -13.94
N VAL A 243 1.89 -7.10 -14.88
CA VAL A 243 2.18 -7.08 -16.31
C VAL A 243 3.38 -6.20 -16.62
N TYR A 244 3.45 -4.96 -16.10
CA TYR A 244 4.62 -4.09 -16.28
C TYR A 244 5.90 -4.70 -15.66
N ALA A 245 5.81 -5.35 -14.49
CA ALA A 245 6.94 -6.05 -13.89
C ALA A 245 7.42 -7.24 -14.75
N ALA A 246 6.50 -8.03 -15.32
CA ALA A 246 6.83 -9.13 -16.23
C ALA A 246 7.45 -8.64 -17.54
N ILE A 247 6.92 -7.55 -18.14
CA ILE A 247 7.50 -6.93 -19.34
C ILE A 247 8.89 -6.38 -19.05
N ALA A 248 9.09 -5.67 -17.92
CA ALA A 248 10.41 -5.17 -17.54
C ALA A 248 11.42 -6.31 -17.33
N LEU A 249 11.01 -7.40 -16.68
CA LEU A 249 11.84 -8.60 -16.52
C LEU A 249 12.21 -9.23 -17.87
N LEU A 250 11.27 -9.35 -18.81
CA LEU A 250 11.53 -9.86 -20.16
C LEU A 250 12.49 -8.95 -20.95
N VAL A 251 12.34 -7.63 -20.85
CA VAL A 251 13.25 -6.66 -21.50
C VAL A 251 14.66 -6.77 -20.93
N ILE A 252 14.81 -6.83 -19.60
CA ILE A 252 16.10 -7.03 -18.94
C ILE A 252 16.72 -8.38 -19.36
N PHE A 253 15.94 -9.46 -19.38
CA PHE A 253 16.40 -10.77 -19.81
C PHE A 253 16.89 -10.78 -21.26
N LEU A 254 16.14 -10.17 -22.18
CA LEU A 254 16.55 -10.04 -23.59
C LEU A 254 17.89 -9.30 -23.73
N ILE A 255 18.09 -8.20 -22.98
CA ILE A 255 19.33 -7.42 -22.99
C ILE A 255 20.50 -8.23 -22.40
N VAL A 256 20.32 -8.89 -21.26
CA VAL A 256 21.35 -9.75 -20.65
C VAL A 256 21.72 -10.92 -21.55
N CYS A 257 20.76 -11.46 -22.31
CA CYS A 257 21.00 -12.49 -23.31
C CYS A 257 21.63 -12.00 -24.63
N TYR A 258 22.02 -10.72 -24.76
CA TYR A 258 22.68 -10.19 -25.97
C TYR A 258 23.85 -11.03 -26.52
N PRO A 259 24.72 -11.68 -25.70
CA PRO A 259 25.76 -12.58 -26.21
C PRO A 259 25.22 -13.78 -27.01
N LEU A 260 24.00 -14.24 -26.70
CA LEU A 260 23.30 -15.35 -27.34
C LEU A 260 22.54 -14.95 -28.62
N TRP A 261 22.42 -13.64 -28.92
CA TRP A 261 21.63 -13.19 -30.07
C TRP A 261 22.28 -13.65 -31.40
N PRO A 262 21.48 -13.99 -32.43
CA PRO A 262 22.01 -14.32 -33.75
C PRO A 262 22.75 -13.13 -34.36
N LEU A 263 23.80 -13.41 -35.15
CA LEU A 263 24.70 -12.39 -35.72
C LEU A 263 23.95 -11.29 -36.50
N LYS A 264 22.85 -11.62 -37.18
CA LYS A 264 22.01 -10.66 -37.91
C LYS A 264 21.34 -9.63 -37.00
N LEU A 265 20.89 -10.01 -35.80
CA LEU A 265 20.33 -9.06 -34.83
C LEU A 265 21.43 -8.21 -34.18
N ARG A 266 22.61 -8.79 -33.89
CA ARG A 266 23.77 -8.01 -33.41
C ARG A 266 24.24 -6.98 -34.44
N GLN A 267 24.26 -7.34 -35.73
CA GLN A 267 24.49 -6.39 -36.83
C GLN A 267 23.41 -5.30 -36.88
N GLY A 268 22.14 -5.66 -36.72
CA GLY A 268 21.03 -4.69 -36.62
C GLY A 268 21.21 -3.68 -35.48
N VAL A 269 21.55 -4.14 -34.27
CA VAL A 269 21.85 -3.28 -33.11
C VAL A 269 23.06 -2.38 -33.37
N TYR A 270 24.13 -2.91 -33.97
CA TYR A 270 25.32 -2.15 -34.34
C TYR A 270 24.99 -0.99 -35.30
N TYR A 271 24.29 -1.27 -36.41
CA TYR A 271 23.92 -0.23 -37.37
C TYR A 271 22.88 0.75 -36.82
N LEU A 272 21.95 0.29 -35.97
CA LEU A 272 21.01 1.18 -35.28
C LEU A 272 21.72 2.11 -34.30
N SER A 273 22.71 1.60 -33.55
CA SER A 273 23.56 2.40 -32.66
C SER A 273 24.36 3.44 -33.43
N TRP A 274 24.99 3.06 -34.55
CA TRP A 274 25.67 4.01 -35.44
C TRP A 274 24.71 5.03 -36.06
N GLY A 275 23.48 4.63 -36.39
CA GLY A 275 22.43 5.55 -36.84
C GLY A 275 22.06 6.58 -35.79
N PHE A 276 21.89 6.18 -34.52
CA PHE A 276 21.65 7.09 -33.40
C PHE A 276 22.87 7.99 -33.11
N LEU A 277 24.11 7.47 -33.19
CA LEU A 277 25.32 8.30 -33.07
C LEU A 277 25.42 9.34 -34.21
N CYS A 278 25.08 8.95 -35.44
CA CYS A 278 25.07 9.86 -36.59
C CYS A 278 23.99 10.94 -36.45
N LEU A 279 22.77 10.57 -36.00
CA LEU A 279 21.68 11.51 -35.72
C LEU A 279 22.05 12.50 -34.62
N LEU A 280 22.67 12.01 -33.54
CA LEU A 280 23.14 12.82 -32.41
C LEU A 280 24.30 13.75 -32.83
N GLY A 281 25.24 13.26 -33.63
CA GLY A 281 26.31 14.05 -34.21
C GLY A 281 25.78 15.17 -35.12
N LEU A 282 24.81 14.86 -35.99
CA LEU A 282 24.13 15.86 -36.83
C LEU A 282 23.41 16.92 -36.00
N PHE A 283 22.76 16.52 -34.91
CA PHE A 283 22.11 17.45 -33.97
C PHE A 283 23.14 18.38 -33.28
N PHE A 284 24.29 17.87 -32.84
CA PHE A 284 25.38 18.70 -32.31
C PHE A 284 25.98 19.64 -33.37
N VAL A 285 26.23 19.15 -34.60
CA VAL A 285 26.72 19.99 -35.70
C VAL A 285 25.74 21.12 -36.00
N MET A 286 24.43 20.84 -36.01
CA MET A 286 23.38 21.85 -36.16
C MET A 286 23.39 22.87 -35.01
N ALA A 287 23.48 22.42 -33.75
CA ALA A 287 23.55 23.30 -32.58
C ALA A 287 24.80 24.19 -32.59
N ILE A 288 25.96 23.66 -32.98
CA ILE A 288 27.21 24.41 -33.14
C ILE A 288 27.09 25.42 -34.28
N PHE A 289 26.54 25.01 -35.43
CA PHE A 289 26.30 25.90 -36.58
C PHE A 289 25.38 27.09 -36.21
N ARG A 290 24.30 26.84 -35.45
CA ARG A 290 23.44 27.89 -34.87
C ARG A 290 24.22 28.91 -34.04
N VAL A 291 25.13 28.45 -33.17
CA VAL A 291 25.94 29.35 -32.33
C VAL A 291 26.93 30.16 -33.18
N ILE A 292 27.67 29.52 -34.10
CA ILE A 292 28.61 30.20 -34.99
C ILE A 292 27.89 31.25 -35.85
N LEU A 293 26.75 30.89 -36.45
CA LEU A 293 25.92 31.77 -37.26
C LEU A 293 25.38 32.94 -36.43
N PHE A 294 24.92 32.70 -35.19
CA PHE A 294 24.49 33.77 -34.29
C PHE A 294 25.65 34.71 -33.94
N CYS A 295 26.83 34.20 -33.59
CA CYS A 295 28.00 35.02 -33.31
C CYS A 295 28.41 35.91 -34.50
N ILE A 296 28.54 35.34 -35.70
CA ILE A 296 28.91 36.10 -36.91
C ILE A 296 27.85 37.17 -37.20
N THR A 297 26.57 36.80 -37.21
CA THR A 297 25.49 37.75 -37.51
C THR A 297 25.27 38.76 -36.39
N TYR A 298 25.59 38.48 -35.14
CA TYR A 298 25.52 39.46 -34.05
C TYR A 298 26.49 40.63 -34.27
N PHE A 299 27.72 40.34 -34.73
CA PHE A 299 28.74 41.36 -35.03
C PHE A 299 28.54 42.06 -36.38
N VAL A 300 28.06 41.35 -37.40
CA VAL A 300 27.90 41.90 -38.77
C VAL A 300 26.52 42.54 -39.00
N ALA A 301 25.47 42.02 -38.36
CA ALA A 301 24.07 42.38 -38.57
C ALA A 301 23.25 42.24 -37.27
N SER A 302 23.64 43.01 -36.25
CA SER A 302 22.94 43.06 -34.95
C SER A 302 21.43 43.30 -35.18
N PRO A 303 20.53 42.52 -34.58
CA PRO A 303 20.69 41.81 -33.30
C PRO A 303 21.21 40.37 -33.37
N GLY A 304 21.58 39.87 -34.56
CA GLY A 304 21.99 38.47 -34.75
C GLY A 304 20.83 37.53 -35.09
N LEU A 305 21.13 36.56 -35.95
CA LEU A 305 20.19 35.60 -36.54
C LEU A 305 20.22 34.29 -35.75
N TRP A 306 19.05 33.78 -35.39
CA TRP A 306 18.86 32.68 -34.46
C TRP A 306 18.14 31.52 -35.14
N LEU A 307 18.86 30.42 -35.38
CA LEU A 307 18.41 29.27 -36.17
C LEU A 307 17.63 28.25 -35.32
N PHE A 308 16.43 27.87 -35.78
CA PHE A 308 15.42 27.07 -35.07
C PHE A 308 15.14 27.55 -33.63
N PRO A 309 14.55 28.74 -33.41
CA PRO A 309 14.30 29.27 -32.06
C PRO A 309 13.76 28.23 -31.08
N ASN A 310 12.72 27.50 -31.49
CA ASN A 310 11.98 26.54 -30.69
C ASN A 310 12.69 25.19 -30.42
N LEU A 311 13.95 25.01 -30.84
CA LEU A 311 14.67 23.73 -30.72
C LEU A 311 14.79 23.20 -29.27
N TRP A 312 14.69 24.10 -28.30
CA TRP A 312 14.82 23.82 -26.85
C TRP A 312 13.57 24.22 -26.05
N GLU A 313 12.47 24.58 -26.73
CA GLU A 313 11.19 24.93 -26.09
C GLU A 313 10.32 23.67 -25.90
N ASP A 314 9.36 23.72 -24.97
CA ASP A 314 8.39 22.64 -24.68
C ASP A 314 7.34 22.45 -25.81
N VAL A 315 7.80 22.17 -27.03
CA VAL A 315 6.98 21.98 -28.23
C VAL A 315 7.17 20.58 -28.84
N SER A 316 6.30 20.20 -29.77
CA SER A 316 6.43 18.94 -30.50
C SER A 316 7.63 18.98 -31.45
N PHE A 317 8.28 17.83 -31.69
CA PHE A 317 9.49 17.70 -32.52
C PHE A 317 9.44 18.44 -33.87
N MET A 318 8.29 18.45 -34.57
CA MET A 318 8.15 19.17 -35.85
C MET A 318 8.06 20.70 -35.71
N ASP A 319 7.58 21.20 -34.57
CA ASP A 319 7.54 22.64 -34.24
C ASP A 319 8.87 23.13 -33.66
N SER A 320 9.70 22.25 -33.09
CA SER A 320 11.08 22.56 -32.68
C SER A 320 11.93 23.12 -33.83
N PHE A 321 11.63 22.74 -35.08
CA PHE A 321 12.29 23.21 -36.30
C PHE A 321 11.52 24.31 -37.06
N ARG A 322 10.49 24.91 -36.45
CA ARG A 322 9.63 25.92 -37.10
C ARG A 322 9.37 27.13 -36.17
N PRO A 323 9.64 28.38 -36.59
CA PRO A 323 10.23 28.79 -37.86
C PRO A 323 11.70 28.34 -38.01
N VAL A 324 12.19 28.33 -39.25
CA VAL A 324 13.58 27.91 -39.54
C VAL A 324 14.59 28.87 -38.92
N TRP A 325 14.29 30.18 -38.91
CA TRP A 325 15.11 31.22 -38.31
C TRP A 325 14.23 32.33 -37.74
N ALA A 326 14.78 33.10 -36.81
CA ALA A 326 14.25 34.37 -36.33
C ALA A 326 15.40 35.35 -36.04
N TRP A 327 15.15 36.67 -36.06
CA TRP A 327 16.09 37.63 -35.49
C TRP A 327 15.97 37.62 -33.97
N HIS A 328 17.09 37.70 -33.26
CA HIS A 328 17.09 37.72 -31.80
C HIS A 328 16.47 39.04 -31.28
N GLU A 329 15.52 38.96 -30.33
CA GLU A 329 14.85 40.16 -29.81
C GLU A 329 15.75 40.94 -28.84
N THR A 330 16.48 41.95 -29.36
CA THR A 330 17.09 42.95 -28.48
C THR A 330 15.98 43.72 -27.74
N ALA A 331 15.92 43.54 -26.42
CA ALA A 331 14.88 44.08 -25.55
C ALA A 331 14.94 45.62 -25.40
N LYS A 332 14.62 46.36 -26.46
CA LYS A 332 14.46 47.82 -26.43
C LYS A 332 13.26 48.19 -25.56
N LYS A 333 13.53 48.85 -24.43
CA LYS A 333 12.54 49.24 -23.42
C LYS A 333 11.40 50.09 -23.99
N GLY A 334 10.21 49.50 -24.07
CA GLY A 334 8.97 50.15 -23.67
C GLY A 334 8.14 50.91 -24.71
N LYS A 335 6.97 50.35 -25.04
CA LYS A 335 5.67 50.98 -24.71
C LYS A 335 4.49 50.00 -24.87
N LYS A 336 3.52 50.06 -23.96
CA LYS A 336 2.17 49.50 -24.19
C LYS A 336 1.45 50.34 -25.24
N LYS A 337 0.94 49.73 -26.32
CA LYS A 337 -0.40 50.06 -26.84
C LYS A 337 -1.05 48.85 -27.51
N LYS A 338 -2.36 48.71 -27.31
CA LYS A 338 -3.21 47.59 -27.78
C LYS A 338 -4.18 48.13 -28.83
N SER A 339 -4.08 47.66 -30.08
CA SER A 339 -5.21 47.49 -31.03
C SER A 339 -4.75 47.00 -32.41
N SER A 340 -5.41 45.93 -32.88
CA SER A 340 -5.83 45.61 -34.27
C SER A 340 -5.64 46.65 -35.39
N SER A 341 -5.52 46.30 -36.68
CA SER A 341 -5.35 45.03 -37.46
C SER A 341 -5.36 45.40 -38.96
N ALA A 342 -5.14 44.58 -40.01
CA ALA A 342 -4.84 43.16 -40.27
C ALA A 342 -4.04 43.10 -41.62
N ALA A 343 -3.57 41.99 -42.20
CA ALA A 343 -3.53 40.56 -41.86
C ALA A 343 -2.06 40.09 -42.06
N HIS A 344 -1.62 38.97 -42.66
CA HIS A 344 -2.18 37.73 -43.23
C HIS A 344 -1.03 36.69 -43.27
N GLY A 345 -1.17 35.38 -43.05
CA GLY A 345 -2.24 34.55 -42.50
C GLY A 345 -1.87 33.05 -42.62
N GLY A 346 -2.46 32.16 -41.81
CA GLY A 346 -2.47 30.71 -42.08
C GLY A 346 -1.93 29.78 -40.98
N SER A 347 -2.82 28.91 -40.46
CA SER A 347 -2.59 27.65 -39.72
C SER A 347 -1.71 27.66 -38.45
N GLY A 348 -2.28 27.24 -37.31
CA GLY A 348 -1.49 27.07 -36.08
C GLY A 348 -2.24 26.94 -34.75
N ASN A 349 -3.48 26.45 -34.68
CA ASN A 349 -4.11 26.19 -33.38
C ASN A 349 -5.17 25.06 -33.39
N ALA A 350 -4.68 23.81 -33.50
CA ALA A 350 -5.52 22.60 -33.36
C ALA A 350 -5.33 21.89 -32.01
N GLY A 351 -4.28 22.19 -31.24
CA GLY A 351 -3.98 21.52 -29.98
C GLY A 351 -4.89 21.91 -28.81
N GLY A 352 -5.17 23.21 -28.65
CA GLY A 352 -5.90 23.72 -27.48
C GLY A 352 -7.36 23.25 -27.36
N ALA A 353 -8.01 22.96 -28.48
CA ALA A 353 -9.43 22.58 -28.49
C ALA A 353 -9.69 21.13 -28.01
N PHE A 354 -8.74 20.21 -28.23
CA PHE A 354 -8.93 18.79 -27.91
C PHE A 354 -8.87 18.52 -26.40
N ALA A 355 -7.99 19.20 -25.67
CA ALA A 355 -7.86 19.05 -24.21
C ALA A 355 -9.13 19.47 -23.45
N ALA A 356 -9.88 20.45 -23.97
CA ALA A 356 -11.14 20.89 -23.39
C ALA A 356 -12.27 19.86 -23.55
N ALA A 357 -12.21 18.98 -24.57
CA ALA A 357 -13.24 17.99 -24.86
C ALA A 357 -13.06 16.66 -24.09
N THR A 358 -11.83 16.35 -23.64
CA THR A 358 -11.49 15.06 -22.99
C THR A 358 -11.52 15.11 -21.47
N GLY A 359 -11.66 16.30 -20.86
CA GLY A 359 -11.79 16.46 -19.41
C GLY A 359 -10.53 16.16 -18.60
N GLN A 360 -9.36 16.13 -19.25
CA GLN A 360 -8.07 15.98 -18.56
C GLN A 360 -7.69 17.29 -17.84
N PRO A 361 -7.15 17.25 -16.61
CA PRO A 361 -6.66 18.45 -15.95
C PRO A 361 -5.43 19.01 -16.68
N ALA A 362 -5.28 20.34 -16.64
CA ALA A 362 -4.13 21.03 -17.22
C ALA A 362 -2.79 20.53 -16.61
N PRO A 363 -1.69 20.51 -17.38
CA PRO A 363 -0.38 20.13 -16.87
C PRO A 363 0.04 21.02 -15.69
N ALA A 364 0.58 20.40 -14.65
CA ALA A 364 0.93 21.11 -13.41
C ALA A 364 2.14 22.02 -13.62
N SER A 365 1.98 23.32 -13.33
CA SER A 365 3.10 24.27 -13.29
C SER A 365 4.13 23.83 -12.24
N ALA A 366 5.33 23.45 -12.69
CA ALA A 366 6.42 23.09 -11.80
C ALA A 366 6.98 24.34 -11.09
N VAL A 367 6.47 24.66 -9.91
CA VAL A 367 7.10 25.65 -9.03
C VAL A 367 8.36 25.02 -8.43
N THR A 368 9.51 25.34 -9.01
CA THR A 368 10.83 24.92 -8.53
C THR A 368 11.10 25.54 -7.16
N THR A 369 10.71 24.81 -6.11
CA THR A 369 10.99 25.22 -4.73
C THR A 369 12.46 24.95 -4.46
N ALA A 370 13.29 25.98 -4.65
CA ALA A 370 14.70 25.93 -4.30
C ALA A 370 14.85 25.49 -2.84
N THR A 371 15.55 24.37 -2.61
CA THR A 371 15.86 23.90 -1.26
C THR A 371 17.20 24.49 -0.86
N ASP A 372 17.16 25.63 -0.18
CA ASP A 372 18.31 26.20 0.50
C ASP A 372 18.94 25.16 1.43
N THR A 373 20.03 24.57 0.97
CA THR A 373 20.80 23.59 1.76
C THR A 373 21.72 24.38 2.68
N GLN A 374 21.16 24.81 3.80
CA GLN A 374 21.91 25.48 4.88
C GLN A 374 22.90 24.48 5.51
N LEU A 375 24.10 24.43 4.95
CA LEU A 375 25.26 23.75 5.54
C LEU A 375 25.64 24.46 6.84
N ALA A 376 25.10 23.98 7.97
CA ALA A 376 25.57 24.35 9.29
C ALA A 376 27.03 23.92 9.43
N ALA A 377 27.93 24.88 9.64
CA ALA A 377 29.37 24.63 9.72
C ALA A 377 29.70 23.81 10.98
N GLN A 378 29.92 22.50 10.80
CA GLN A 378 30.58 21.67 11.81
C GLN A 378 32.10 21.82 11.66
N GLN A 379 32.79 22.10 12.77
CA GLN A 379 34.24 22.19 12.80
C GLN A 379 34.86 20.82 12.49
N PRO A 380 35.92 20.74 11.65
CA PRO A 380 36.57 19.47 11.36
C PRO A 380 37.37 18.99 12.59
N GLN A 381 36.91 17.93 13.25
CA GLN A 381 37.77 17.20 14.19
C GLN A 381 38.96 16.59 13.43
N GLN A 382 40.16 16.97 13.83
CA GLN A 382 41.39 16.39 13.28
C GLN A 382 41.46 14.89 13.59
N ARG A 383 41.58 14.08 12.53
CA ARG A 383 41.88 12.65 12.66
C ARG A 383 43.39 12.48 12.68
N ALA A 384 43.96 12.23 13.87
CA ALA A 384 45.38 11.97 14.01
C ALA A 384 45.81 10.74 13.18
N GLY A 385 47.01 10.79 12.58
CA GLY A 385 47.60 9.66 11.86
C GLY A 385 47.46 9.67 10.33
N TYR A 386 47.49 10.83 9.67
CA TYR A 386 47.71 10.90 8.22
C TYR A 386 48.86 11.84 7.88
N SER A 387 49.97 11.28 7.41
CA SER A 387 51.08 11.98 6.78
C SER A 387 50.98 11.82 5.27
N ALA A 388 51.03 12.91 4.51
CA ALA A 388 51.19 12.85 3.06
C ALA A 388 52.61 12.35 2.70
N PRO A 389 52.80 11.63 1.58
CA PRO A 389 54.14 11.25 1.14
C PRO A 389 54.97 12.47 0.79
N GLN A 390 56.21 12.52 1.25
CA GLN A 390 57.23 13.42 0.69
C GLN A 390 57.72 12.86 -0.65
N VAL A 391 58.24 13.74 -1.49
CA VAL A 391 59.00 13.38 -2.68
C VAL A 391 60.47 13.35 -2.26
N GLU A 392 61.16 12.26 -2.57
CA GLU A 392 62.59 12.08 -2.33
C GLU A 392 63.30 12.52 -3.63
N GLU A 393 63.99 13.65 -3.59
CA GLU A 393 64.82 14.11 -4.71
C GLU A 393 66.14 13.34 -4.66
N LEU A 394 66.43 12.58 -5.71
CA LEU A 394 67.72 11.89 -5.86
C LEU A 394 68.78 12.94 -6.22
N GLU A 395 69.86 12.96 -5.45
CA GLU A 395 71.07 13.72 -5.78
C GLU A 395 71.79 13.02 -6.96
N ASP A 396 72.38 13.80 -7.87
CA ASP A 396 73.21 13.29 -8.98
C ASP A 396 74.58 12.84 -8.45
N ASP A 397 74.87 11.54 -8.48
CA ASP A 397 76.23 11.00 -8.28
C ASP A 397 76.99 10.96 -9.62
N GLU A 398 78.10 11.70 -9.73
CA GLU A 398 79.06 11.64 -10.84
C GLU A 398 80.18 10.60 -10.58
N GLU A 399 80.37 9.62 -11.48
CA GLU A 399 81.67 8.96 -11.79
C GLU A 399 81.71 8.39 -13.22
#